data_AF-A0A9P0KT47-F1
#
_entry.id   AF-A0A9P0KT47-F1
#
_cell.length_a   1.000
_cell.length_b   1.000
_cell.length_c   1.000
_cell.angle_alpha   90.00
_cell.angle_beta   90.00
_cell.angle_gamma   90.00
#
_symmetry.space_group_name_H-M   'P 1'
#
loop_
_entity.id
_entity.type
_entity.pdbx_description
1 polymer ?
#
loop_
_entity_poly.entity_id
_entity_poly.type
_entity_poly.pdbx_seq_one_letter_code
_entity_poly.pdbx_strand_id
1 'polypeptide(L)'
;MATPQKPTNNLPEYIVEGDNVMPLIHSVSFYRKQQNQVSTPPVRQIIRQPVIEEVEPKKGDDSEAVRRKTAELQEEVNKQQNIISQTSQALNLCMSTPEFSGSTEQVEAEKVLLVATHRRQAALHELQRLRVEKTIRPQLSYNLPIEKGTLSISNIVLPLKAKYVKALAAAGGKGHHVVCLVKCGDQVVPTKLVSTCVQNAKNPDTELSIPGVVVLNDIYSDFTVTFEVYCLQAQEEFLPHEVKYHIQKKSGGKLVTPKKGKQDSRMVMPVKESPAGPQAVRTSSFAMMGYMVFSVQAINKKVWTLNNTPPMSPLEGTVEMRISCEMEVSVEHRGFLTMFDDVSGFGAWHRRWSLLKGHLLSYWKYPDDEKKMPPIDTIDLKNCITKEVGPVSRDVCARMHTFLIERERAISPNDKDSLVIICKGDKTIIRHLLSADTKEERIEWCQKINAALIATRMWGNRK
;
A
#
# COMPACT_ATOMS: atom_id res chain seq x y z
N MET A 1 -60.41 -86.95 -0.38
CA MET A 1 -60.05 -86.25 0.88
C MET A 1 -59.23 -85.02 0.53
N ALA A 2 -59.81 -83.85 0.81
CA ALA A 2 -59.25 -82.51 1.00
C ALA A 2 -58.14 -81.99 0.04
N THR A 3 -58.56 -81.29 -1.01
CA THR A 3 -57.82 -80.15 -1.58
C THR A 3 -57.83 -78.97 -0.59
N PRO A 4 -56.69 -78.37 -0.21
CA PRO A 4 -56.70 -77.20 0.66
C PRO A 4 -57.07 -75.95 -0.14
N GLN A 5 -58.06 -75.22 0.38
CA GLN A 5 -58.55 -73.94 -0.13
C GLN A 5 -57.43 -72.88 -0.09
N LYS A 6 -57.28 -72.11 -1.18
CA LYS A 6 -56.48 -70.88 -1.20
C LYS A 6 -57.11 -69.86 -0.25
N PRO A 7 -56.35 -69.22 0.65
CA PRO A 7 -56.88 -68.10 1.42
C PRO A 7 -57.11 -66.92 0.48
N THR A 8 -58.36 -66.46 0.39
CA THR A 8 -58.73 -65.18 -0.22
C THR A 8 -58.14 -64.06 0.62
N ASN A 9 -57.02 -63.49 0.19
CA ASN A 9 -56.50 -62.24 0.74
C ASN A 9 -57.39 -61.08 0.26
N ASN A 10 -58.56 -60.90 0.89
CA ASN A 10 -59.29 -59.64 0.81
C ASN A 10 -58.56 -58.63 1.70
N LEU A 11 -57.54 -57.99 1.14
CA LEU A 11 -56.96 -56.77 1.70
C LEU A 11 -57.90 -55.61 1.36
N PRO A 12 -58.17 -54.67 2.28
CA PRO A 12 -59.00 -53.52 1.96
C PRO A 12 -58.31 -52.67 0.88
N GLU A 13 -58.95 -52.51 -0.27
CA GLU A 13 -58.46 -51.68 -1.40
C GLU A 13 -58.75 -50.18 -1.21
N TYR A 14 -59.46 -49.82 -0.13
CA TYR A 14 -59.89 -48.46 0.13
C TYR A 14 -59.66 -48.06 1.60
N ILE A 15 -59.36 -46.79 1.82
CA ILE A 15 -59.29 -46.15 3.14
C ILE A 15 -60.52 -45.23 3.23
N VAL A 16 -61.27 -45.30 4.33
CA VAL A 16 -62.44 -44.43 4.56
C VAL A 16 -62.05 -43.31 5.51
N GLU A 17 -61.96 -42.08 5.01
CA GLU A 17 -61.94 -40.85 5.80
C GLU A 17 -63.16 -40.00 5.38
N GLY A 18 -64.25 -40.08 6.16
CA GLY A 18 -65.51 -39.42 5.82
C GLY A 18 -66.21 -40.01 4.58
N ASP A 19 -67.05 -39.21 3.91
CA ASP A 19 -67.91 -39.66 2.79
C ASP A 19 -67.20 -39.82 1.43
N ASN A 20 -65.87 -39.75 1.36
CA ASN A 20 -65.11 -39.98 0.13
C ASN A 20 -64.26 -41.25 0.22
N VAL A 21 -64.59 -42.23 -0.63
CA VAL A 21 -63.84 -43.49 -0.77
C VAL A 21 -62.78 -43.30 -1.86
N MET A 22 -61.49 -43.32 -1.49
CA MET A 22 -60.39 -43.31 -2.46
C MET A 22 -59.60 -44.64 -2.45
N PRO A 23 -59.22 -45.16 -3.63
CA PRO A 23 -58.47 -46.40 -3.74
C PRO A 23 -57.00 -46.22 -3.32
N LEU A 24 -56.41 -47.24 -2.69
CA LEU A 24 -54.99 -47.24 -2.34
C LEU A 24 -54.11 -47.15 -3.60
N ILE A 25 -53.25 -46.12 -3.65
CA ILE A 25 -52.37 -45.83 -4.80
C ILE A 25 -51.20 -46.84 -4.87
N HIS A 26 -50.85 -47.47 -3.76
CA HIS A 26 -49.79 -48.48 -3.66
C HIS A 26 -50.18 -49.65 -2.75
N SER A 27 -49.51 -50.78 -2.92
CA SER A 27 -49.79 -51.99 -2.16
C SER A 27 -49.57 -51.80 -0.66
N VAL A 28 -50.37 -52.47 0.17
CA VAL A 28 -50.26 -52.45 1.64
C VAL A 28 -48.85 -52.87 2.12
N SER A 29 -48.15 -53.70 1.33
CA SER A 29 -46.76 -54.08 1.59
C SER A 29 -45.77 -52.92 1.42
N PHE A 30 -46.04 -51.94 0.55
CA PHE A 30 -45.24 -50.73 0.40
C PHE A 30 -45.35 -49.85 1.65
N TYR A 31 -46.56 -49.63 2.16
CA TYR A 31 -46.80 -48.85 3.38
C TYR A 31 -46.20 -49.50 4.64
N ARG A 32 -46.30 -50.83 4.79
CA ARG A 32 -45.60 -51.54 5.89
C ARG A 32 -44.08 -51.40 5.80
N LYS A 33 -43.52 -51.45 4.59
CA LYS A 33 -42.08 -51.29 4.36
C LYS A 33 -41.64 -49.85 4.66
N GLN A 34 -42.48 -48.87 4.34
CA GLN A 34 -42.25 -47.47 4.68
C GLN A 34 -42.33 -47.24 6.19
N GLN A 35 -43.31 -47.82 6.89
CA GLN A 35 -43.47 -47.68 8.34
C GLN A 35 -42.32 -48.33 9.13
N ASN A 36 -41.82 -49.48 8.67
CA ASN A 36 -40.62 -50.12 9.24
C ASN A 36 -39.30 -49.39 8.92
N GLN A 37 -39.29 -48.44 7.97
CA GLN A 37 -38.16 -47.53 7.73
C GLN A 37 -38.18 -46.28 8.65
N VAL A 38 -39.28 -46.02 9.36
CA VAL A 38 -39.40 -44.86 10.28
C VAL A 38 -38.95 -45.19 11.71
N SER A 39 -38.73 -46.47 12.06
CA SER A 39 -38.42 -46.89 13.44
C SER A 39 -36.92 -47.12 13.75
N THR A 40 -36.01 -46.72 12.86
CA THR A 40 -34.57 -46.70 13.13
C THR A 40 -34.08 -45.29 12.86
N PRO A 41 -33.52 -44.55 13.85
CA PRO A 41 -32.93 -43.26 13.57
C PRO A 41 -31.81 -43.49 12.55
N PRO A 42 -31.75 -42.74 11.44
CA PRO A 42 -30.69 -42.92 10.49
C PRO A 42 -29.37 -42.63 11.22
N VAL A 43 -28.46 -43.59 11.21
CA VAL A 43 -27.04 -43.29 11.45
C VAL A 43 -26.70 -42.25 10.40
N ARG A 44 -26.64 -40.98 10.82
CA ARG A 44 -26.04 -39.92 10.03
C ARG A 44 -24.61 -40.38 9.79
N GLN A 45 -24.36 -40.97 8.63
CA GLN A 45 -23.05 -40.86 8.03
C GLN A 45 -22.91 -39.37 7.75
N ILE A 46 -22.36 -38.67 8.73
CA ILE A 46 -21.83 -37.33 8.53
C ILE A 46 -20.68 -37.56 7.57
N ILE A 47 -20.96 -37.52 6.27
CA ILE A 47 -19.97 -37.03 5.32
C ILE A 47 -19.75 -35.61 5.81
N ARG A 48 -18.75 -35.46 6.67
CA ARG A 48 -18.13 -34.17 6.86
C ARG A 48 -17.66 -33.86 5.45
N GLN A 49 -18.39 -32.98 4.74
CA GLN A 49 -17.71 -32.13 3.80
C GLN A 49 -16.46 -31.70 4.55
N PRO A 50 -15.24 -31.93 4.02
CA PRO A 50 -14.11 -31.26 4.61
C PRO A 50 -14.56 -29.81 4.65
N VAL A 51 -14.73 -29.30 5.86
CA VAL A 51 -14.78 -27.88 6.07
C VAL A 51 -13.60 -27.44 5.25
N ILE A 52 -13.84 -26.65 4.21
CA ILE A 52 -12.79 -25.79 3.72
C ILE A 52 -12.51 -24.98 4.96
N GLU A 53 -11.54 -25.48 5.76
CA GLU A 53 -10.84 -24.65 6.70
C GLU A 53 -10.37 -23.55 5.78
N GLU A 54 -11.11 -22.43 5.80
CA GLU A 54 -10.48 -21.15 5.60
C GLU A 54 -9.20 -21.28 6.39
N VAL A 55 -8.09 -21.42 5.66
CA VAL A 55 -6.78 -21.54 6.25
C VAL A 55 -6.65 -20.24 7.01
N GLU A 56 -6.98 -20.27 8.30
CA GLU A 56 -6.85 -19.08 9.10
C GLU A 56 -5.37 -18.73 9.01
N PRO A 57 -5.04 -17.55 8.47
CA PRO A 57 -3.65 -17.15 8.36
C PRO A 57 -3.06 -17.21 9.77
N LYS A 58 -1.84 -17.74 9.88
CA LYS A 58 -1.09 -17.99 11.13
C LYS A 58 -1.35 -16.88 12.17
N LYS A 59 -2.38 -17.03 13.02
CA LYS A 59 -2.84 -15.98 13.96
C LYS A 59 -1.82 -15.60 15.04
N GLY A 60 -0.77 -16.40 15.20
CA GLY A 60 0.28 -16.17 16.21
C GLY A 60 1.21 -15.00 15.89
N ASP A 61 1.65 -14.85 14.64
CA ASP A 61 2.66 -13.85 14.25
C ASP A 61 2.03 -12.45 14.04
N ASP A 62 0.86 -12.41 13.40
CA ASP A 62 0.11 -11.18 13.17
C ASP A 62 -0.36 -10.51 14.47
N SER A 63 -0.74 -11.29 15.49
CA SER A 63 -1.21 -10.71 16.76
C SER A 63 -0.11 -9.99 17.53
N GLU A 64 1.11 -10.52 17.53
CA GLU A 64 2.25 -9.86 18.19
C GLU A 64 2.71 -8.62 17.40
N ALA A 65 2.76 -8.73 16.08
CA ALA A 65 3.13 -7.62 15.22
C ALA A 65 2.09 -6.48 15.24
N VAL A 66 0.79 -6.77 15.34
CA VAL A 66 -0.27 -5.78 15.57
C VAL A 66 -0.09 -5.09 16.92
N ARG A 67 0.21 -5.86 18.00
CA ARG A 67 0.48 -5.30 19.32
C ARG A 67 1.68 -4.34 19.29
N ARG A 68 2.77 -4.74 18.63
CA ARG A 68 3.97 -3.91 18.47
C ARG A 68 3.65 -2.62 17.71
N LYS A 69 2.98 -2.72 16.56
CA LYS A 69 2.60 -1.55 15.75
C LYS A 69 1.66 -0.61 16.51
N THR A 70 0.74 -1.15 17.31
CA THR A 70 -0.16 -0.37 18.17
C THR A 70 0.62 0.44 19.21
N ALA A 71 1.63 -0.17 19.84
CA ALA A 71 2.49 0.53 20.82
C ALA A 71 3.30 1.65 20.15
N GLU A 72 3.91 1.39 18.99
CA GLU A 72 4.65 2.38 18.19
C GLU A 72 3.78 3.58 17.81
N LEU A 73 2.56 3.34 17.33
CA LEU A 73 1.64 4.42 16.95
C LEU A 73 1.17 5.22 18.17
N GLN A 74 0.98 4.58 19.32
CA GLN A 74 0.60 5.27 20.54
C GLN A 74 1.72 6.19 21.04
N GLU A 75 2.98 5.74 20.96
CA GLU A 75 4.15 6.56 21.24
C GLU A 75 4.23 7.74 20.27
N GLU A 76 4.03 7.51 18.98
CA GLU A 76 4.06 8.56 17.96
C GLU A 76 2.93 9.59 18.19
N VAL A 77 1.72 9.17 18.59
CA VAL A 77 0.63 10.09 18.98
C VAL A 77 1.06 10.98 20.15
N ASN A 78 1.66 10.42 21.20
CA ASN A 78 2.10 11.18 22.37
C ASN A 78 3.21 12.17 22.00
N LYS A 79 4.17 11.73 21.19
CA LYS A 79 5.26 12.57 20.66
C LYS A 79 4.72 13.74 19.85
N GLN A 80 3.80 13.49 18.92
CA GLN A 80 3.21 14.55 18.10
C GLN A 80 2.34 15.50 18.95
N GLN A 81 1.64 14.99 19.97
CA GLN A 81 0.90 15.84 20.91
C GLN A 81 1.82 16.79 21.70
N ASN A 82 2.99 16.33 22.13
CA ASN A 82 3.99 17.17 22.80
C ASN A 82 4.52 18.25 21.87
N ILE A 83 4.83 17.91 20.61
CA ILE A 83 5.27 18.86 19.59
C ILE A 83 4.19 19.92 19.37
N ILE A 84 2.93 19.51 19.16
CA ILE A 84 1.79 20.42 18.98
C ILE A 84 1.66 21.41 20.14
N SER A 85 1.80 20.94 21.39
CA SER A 85 1.72 21.78 22.59
C SER A 85 2.84 22.82 22.62
N GLN A 86 4.10 22.37 22.46
CA GLN A 86 5.27 23.25 22.48
C GLN A 86 5.25 24.28 21.33
N THR A 87 4.90 23.85 20.12
CA THR A 87 4.81 24.73 18.96
C THR A 87 3.66 25.74 19.10
N SER A 88 2.52 25.34 19.68
CA SER A 88 1.42 26.27 19.97
C SER A 88 1.85 27.38 20.95
N GLN A 89 2.61 27.02 21.99
CA GLN A 89 3.17 27.98 22.94
C GLN A 89 4.19 28.91 22.27
N ALA A 90 5.07 28.38 21.42
CA ALA A 90 6.02 29.18 20.64
C ALA A 90 5.31 30.17 19.71
N LEU A 91 4.23 29.76 19.04
CA LEU A 91 3.43 30.65 18.19
C LEU A 91 2.71 31.75 19.00
N ASN A 92 2.23 31.44 20.20
CA ASN A 92 1.67 32.47 21.09
C ASN A 92 2.73 33.51 21.47
N LEU A 93 3.98 33.08 21.71
CA LEU A 93 5.10 33.99 21.93
C LEU A 93 5.39 34.86 20.68
N CYS A 94 5.47 34.26 19.49
CA CYS A 94 5.71 35.00 18.24
C CYS A 94 4.63 36.05 17.94
N MET A 95 3.37 35.78 18.31
CA MET A 95 2.25 36.71 18.09
C MET A 95 2.18 37.83 19.13
N SER A 96 2.75 37.61 20.32
CA SER A 96 2.82 38.61 21.39
C SER A 96 4.06 39.49 21.30
N THR A 97 5.10 39.04 20.59
CA THR A 97 6.35 39.80 20.37
C THR A 97 6.35 40.38 18.95
N PRO A 98 6.28 41.72 18.78
CA PRO A 98 6.25 42.34 17.45
C PRO A 98 7.50 42.02 16.61
N GLU A 99 8.60 41.62 17.25
CA GLU A 99 9.86 41.23 16.62
C GLU A 99 9.78 39.91 15.84
N PHE A 100 8.85 39.03 16.23
CA PHE A 100 8.68 37.69 15.65
C PHE A 100 7.35 37.55 14.88
N SER A 101 6.55 38.62 14.83
CA SER A 101 5.32 38.66 14.05
C SER A 101 5.65 38.83 12.56
N GLY A 102 5.14 37.91 11.75
CA GLY A 102 5.39 37.84 10.31
C GLY A 102 6.78 37.31 9.92
N SER A 103 7.55 36.81 10.90
CA SER A 103 8.92 36.37 10.65
C SER A 103 9.03 34.95 10.10
N THR A 104 10.17 34.61 9.52
CA THR A 104 10.43 33.26 9.00
C THR A 104 10.30 32.16 10.06
N GLU A 105 10.61 32.47 11.32
CA GLU A 105 10.49 31.54 12.45
C GLU A 105 9.01 31.27 12.78
N GLN A 106 8.13 32.27 12.67
CA GLN A 106 6.70 32.07 12.82
C GLN A 106 6.17 31.14 11.73
N VAL A 107 6.59 31.35 10.47
CA VAL A 107 6.15 30.54 9.33
C VAL A 107 6.63 29.08 9.46
N GLU A 108 7.86 28.85 9.88
CA GLU A 108 8.34 27.49 10.14
C GLU A 108 7.64 26.86 11.35
N ALA A 109 7.36 27.62 12.42
CA ALA A 109 6.56 27.12 13.54
C ALA A 109 5.13 26.73 13.10
N GLU A 110 4.49 27.52 12.25
CA GLU A 110 3.20 27.19 11.64
C GLU A 110 3.26 25.88 10.84
N LYS A 111 4.32 25.68 10.04
CA LYS A 111 4.55 24.44 9.29
C LYS A 111 4.77 23.25 10.22
N VAL A 112 5.54 23.40 11.29
CA VAL A 112 5.75 22.33 12.29
C VAL A 112 4.43 21.94 12.93
N LEU A 113 3.59 22.92 13.30
CA LEU A 113 2.27 22.67 13.87
C LEU A 113 1.36 21.93 12.90
N LEU A 114 1.34 22.33 11.62
CA LEU A 114 0.58 21.66 10.57
C LEU A 114 0.99 20.19 10.41
N VAL A 115 2.30 19.95 10.27
CA VAL A 115 2.84 18.59 10.07
C VAL A 115 2.57 17.71 11.27
N ALA A 116 2.80 18.20 12.48
CA ALA A 116 2.56 17.44 13.70
C ALA A 116 1.07 17.09 13.88
N THR A 117 0.18 18.02 13.53
CA THR A 117 -1.27 17.78 13.55
C THR A 117 -1.67 16.65 12.62
N HIS A 118 -1.18 16.64 11.38
CA HIS A 118 -1.49 15.58 10.43
C HIS A 118 -0.82 14.24 10.75
N ARG A 119 0.41 14.24 11.28
CA ARG A 119 1.05 13.01 11.77
C ARG A 119 0.27 12.38 12.91
N ARG A 120 -0.15 13.19 13.89
CA ARG A 120 -1.01 12.73 15.00
C ARG A 120 -2.31 12.14 14.48
N GLN A 121 -2.96 12.80 13.52
CA GLN A 121 -4.21 12.33 12.93
C GLN A 121 -4.03 11.02 12.16
N ALA A 122 -2.99 10.91 11.34
CA ALA A 122 -2.68 9.68 10.59
C ALA A 122 -2.41 8.50 11.54
N ALA A 123 -1.64 8.72 12.61
CA ALA A 123 -1.40 7.70 13.63
C ALA A 123 -2.67 7.27 14.37
N LEU A 124 -3.57 8.21 14.70
CA LEU A 124 -4.86 7.91 15.34
C LEU A 124 -5.80 7.12 14.42
N HIS A 125 -5.87 7.48 13.13
CA HIS A 125 -6.69 6.76 12.16
C HIS A 125 -6.19 5.32 11.99
N GLU A 126 -4.86 5.13 11.94
CA GLU A 126 -4.27 3.79 11.84
C GLU A 126 -4.47 2.96 13.12
N LEU A 127 -4.34 3.58 14.31
CA LEU A 127 -4.69 2.93 15.58
C LEU A 127 -6.15 2.46 15.61
N GLN A 128 -7.06 3.29 15.14
CA GLN A 128 -8.47 2.94 15.05
C GLN A 128 -8.69 1.76 14.08
N ARG A 129 -8.02 1.77 12.92
CA ARG A 129 -8.08 0.67 11.96
C ARG A 129 -7.57 -0.63 12.57
N LEU A 130 -6.37 -0.63 13.17
CA LEU A 130 -5.79 -1.80 13.84
C LEU A 130 -6.68 -2.33 14.96
N ARG A 131 -7.37 -1.46 15.69
CA ARG A 131 -8.31 -1.85 16.75
C ARG A 131 -9.54 -2.59 16.21
N VAL A 132 -10.03 -2.20 15.03
CA VAL A 132 -11.23 -2.80 14.40
C VAL A 132 -10.86 -4.06 13.63
N GLU A 133 -9.88 -3.98 12.72
CA GLU A 133 -9.53 -5.05 11.80
C GLU A 133 -8.61 -6.10 12.44
N LYS A 134 -7.84 -5.73 13.48
CA LYS A 134 -6.84 -6.58 14.15
C LYS A 134 -5.82 -7.21 13.20
N THR A 135 -5.59 -6.59 12.05
CA THR A 135 -4.61 -7.02 11.06
C THR A 135 -3.70 -5.87 10.67
N ILE A 136 -2.41 -6.19 10.46
CA ILE A 136 -1.39 -5.20 10.05
C ILE A 136 -1.77 -4.58 8.70
N ARG A 137 -2.35 -5.36 7.79
CA ARG A 137 -2.82 -4.92 6.48
C ARG A 137 -4.34 -4.88 6.43
N PRO A 138 -4.94 -3.99 5.60
CA PRO A 138 -6.37 -4.05 5.32
C PRO A 138 -6.77 -5.41 4.72
N GLN A 139 -7.96 -5.90 5.08
CA GLN A 139 -8.46 -7.22 4.65
C GLN A 139 -8.65 -7.33 3.13
N LEU A 140 -8.74 -6.22 2.40
CA LEU A 140 -8.91 -6.22 0.94
C LEU A 140 -7.64 -6.63 0.17
N SER A 141 -6.49 -6.76 0.84
CA SER A 141 -5.18 -6.97 0.20
C SER A 141 -4.67 -8.42 0.15
N TYR A 142 -5.47 -9.43 0.55
CA TYR A 142 -4.99 -10.83 0.63
C TYR A 142 -4.50 -11.43 -0.71
N ASN A 143 -4.92 -10.87 -1.85
CA ASN A 143 -4.51 -11.32 -3.18
C ASN A 143 -3.35 -10.51 -3.78
N LEU A 144 -2.80 -9.54 -3.05
CA LEU A 144 -1.76 -8.64 -3.55
C LEU A 144 -0.40 -8.95 -2.90
N PRO A 145 0.72 -8.78 -3.63
CA PRO A 145 2.05 -9.03 -3.11
C PRO A 145 2.27 -8.33 -1.76
N ILE A 146 2.86 -9.07 -0.81
CA ILE A 146 3.22 -8.61 0.56
C ILE A 146 4.43 -7.64 0.52
N GLU A 147 5.06 -7.53 -0.64
CA GLU A 147 6.27 -6.76 -0.83
C GLU A 147 6.04 -5.27 -0.58
N LYS A 148 7.02 -4.68 0.10
CA LYS A 148 7.09 -3.27 0.39
C LYS A 148 8.03 -2.60 -0.61
N GLY A 149 7.76 -1.34 -0.89
CA GLY A 149 8.57 -0.51 -1.76
C GLY A 149 8.73 0.90 -1.24
N THR A 150 9.52 1.64 -1.99
CA THR A 150 9.82 3.04 -1.78
C THR A 150 9.18 3.86 -2.89
N LEU A 151 8.33 4.82 -2.52
CA LEU A 151 7.74 5.78 -3.43
C LEU A 151 8.49 7.11 -3.33
N SER A 152 9.02 7.56 -4.45
CA SER A 152 9.74 8.83 -4.58
C SER A 152 8.98 9.77 -5.49
N ILE A 153 8.66 10.97 -4.99
CA ILE A 153 7.99 12.05 -5.74
C ILE A 153 8.99 13.19 -5.92
N SER A 154 9.22 13.58 -7.17
CA SER A 154 10.21 14.58 -7.56
C SER A 154 9.63 15.57 -8.58
N ASN A 155 10.35 16.66 -8.84
CA ASN A 155 9.98 17.67 -9.83
C ASN A 155 8.56 18.22 -9.63
N ILE A 156 8.22 18.59 -8.40
CA ILE A 156 6.90 19.11 -8.06
C ILE A 156 6.83 20.57 -8.53
N VAL A 157 5.92 20.86 -9.46
CA VAL A 157 5.68 22.18 -10.02
C VAL A 157 4.19 22.52 -9.88
N LEU A 158 3.92 23.72 -9.35
CA LEU A 158 2.60 24.26 -9.07
C LEU A 158 2.35 25.50 -9.92
N PRO A 159 1.57 25.41 -11.00
CA PRO A 159 1.18 26.58 -11.79
C PRO A 159 0.33 27.57 -10.98
N LEU A 160 0.62 28.86 -11.15
CA LEU A 160 -0.03 29.96 -10.46
C LEU A 160 -1.02 30.68 -11.40
N LYS A 161 -2.14 31.15 -10.84
CA LYS A 161 -3.12 31.93 -11.61
C LYS A 161 -2.48 33.24 -12.10
N ALA A 162 -2.63 33.55 -13.39
CA ALA A 162 -2.15 34.80 -13.97
C ALA A 162 -2.68 36.06 -13.24
N LYS A 163 -3.93 36.04 -12.75
CA LYS A 163 -4.51 37.13 -11.94
C LYS A 163 -3.75 37.33 -10.63
N TYR A 164 -3.36 36.24 -9.97
CA TYR A 164 -2.60 36.26 -8.72
C TYR A 164 -1.18 36.79 -8.96
N VAL A 165 -0.50 36.30 -9.99
CA VAL A 165 0.86 36.74 -10.35
C VAL A 165 0.92 38.25 -10.63
N LYS A 166 -0.08 38.79 -11.34
CA LYS A 166 -0.21 40.24 -11.56
C LYS A 166 -0.43 41.02 -10.26
N ALA A 167 -1.30 40.53 -9.39
CA ALA A 167 -1.55 41.15 -8.09
C ALA A 167 -0.29 41.12 -7.20
N LEU A 168 0.46 40.02 -7.23
CA LEU A 168 1.71 39.86 -6.50
C LEU A 168 2.79 40.85 -6.96
N ALA A 169 2.93 41.05 -8.27
CA ALA A 169 3.84 42.05 -8.84
C ALA A 169 3.43 43.48 -8.44
N ALA A 170 2.12 43.78 -8.41
CA ALA A 170 1.62 45.08 -7.98
C ALA A 170 1.79 45.33 -6.46
N ALA A 171 1.67 44.29 -5.64
CA ALA A 171 1.75 44.35 -4.17
C ALA A 171 3.19 44.33 -3.62
N GLY A 172 4.22 44.43 -4.47
CA GLY A 172 5.61 44.47 -4.02
C GLY A 172 6.22 43.10 -3.68
N GLY A 173 5.67 42.00 -4.21
CA GLY A 173 6.34 40.70 -4.23
C GLY A 173 6.19 39.81 -2.99
N LYS A 174 5.37 40.19 -2.01
CA LYS A 174 5.05 39.35 -0.83
C LYS A 174 3.80 38.52 -1.09
N GLY A 175 3.98 37.23 -1.34
CA GLY A 175 2.91 36.32 -1.74
C GLY A 175 2.48 35.36 -0.64
N HIS A 176 2.53 34.08 -0.93
CA HIS A 176 2.18 33.01 0.00
C HIS A 176 3.38 32.09 0.20
N HIS A 177 3.52 31.60 1.42
CA HIS A 177 4.33 30.44 1.74
C HIS A 177 3.53 29.18 1.43
N VAL A 178 4.15 28.23 0.76
CA VAL A 178 3.54 27.00 0.25
C VAL A 178 4.30 25.80 0.80
N VAL A 179 3.55 24.82 1.28
CA VAL A 179 4.06 23.51 1.70
C VAL A 179 3.07 22.45 1.23
N CYS A 180 3.59 21.33 0.73
CA CYS A 180 2.77 20.19 0.35
C CYS A 180 2.96 19.06 1.35
N LEU A 181 1.90 18.33 1.66
CA LEU A 181 1.94 17.14 2.49
C LEU A 181 1.63 15.91 1.63
N VAL A 182 2.49 14.92 1.71
CA VAL A 182 2.29 13.62 1.08
C VAL A 182 1.96 12.61 2.17
N LYS A 183 0.79 11.99 2.08
CA LYS A 183 0.23 11.10 3.10
C LYS A 183 0.00 9.71 2.52
N CYS A 184 0.43 8.69 3.23
CA CYS A 184 0.18 7.28 2.88
C CYS A 184 0.10 6.46 4.16
N GLY A 185 -1.09 5.98 4.51
CA GLY A 185 -1.31 5.28 5.79
C GLY A 185 -1.01 6.17 6.99
N ASP A 186 -0.09 5.71 7.86
CA ASP A 186 0.42 6.42 9.03
C ASP A 186 1.55 7.41 8.71
N GLN A 187 2.12 7.37 7.49
CA GLN A 187 3.21 8.25 7.09
C GLN A 187 2.71 9.58 6.53
N VAL A 188 3.29 10.68 7.05
CA VAL A 188 3.06 12.04 6.57
C VAL A 188 4.40 12.75 6.38
N VAL A 189 4.74 13.04 5.13
CA VAL A 189 6.00 13.66 4.74
C VAL A 189 5.74 15.04 4.12
N PRO A 190 6.23 16.13 4.73
CA PRO A 190 6.11 17.47 4.16
C PRO A 190 7.21 17.74 3.11
N THR A 191 6.90 18.60 2.15
CA THR A 191 7.91 19.20 1.29
C THR A 191 8.68 20.30 2.03
N LYS A 192 9.76 20.78 1.40
CA LYS A 192 10.38 22.05 1.82
C LYS A 192 9.35 23.18 1.67
N LEU A 193 9.46 24.16 2.55
CA LEU A 193 8.67 25.38 2.50
C LEU A 193 9.23 26.25 1.38
N VAL A 194 8.35 26.75 0.50
CA VAL A 194 8.72 27.65 -0.60
C VAL A 194 7.80 28.86 -0.59
N SER A 195 8.32 30.02 -0.93
CA SER A 195 7.53 31.27 -0.99
C SER A 195 7.30 31.67 -2.44
N THR A 196 6.10 32.12 -2.77
CA THR A 196 5.87 32.82 -4.03
C THR A 196 6.40 34.24 -3.88
N CYS A 197 7.62 34.51 -4.35
CA CYS A 197 8.18 35.85 -4.41
C CYS A 197 8.41 36.25 -5.87
N VAL A 198 8.27 37.54 -6.17
CA VAL A 198 8.60 38.07 -7.50
C VAL A 198 10.10 38.38 -7.51
N GLN A 199 10.90 37.50 -8.12
CA GLN A 199 12.34 37.74 -8.27
C GLN A 199 12.62 38.81 -9.34
N ASN A 200 11.75 38.92 -10.35
CA ASN A 200 11.89 39.89 -11.43
C ASN A 200 10.53 40.49 -11.82
N ALA A 201 10.37 41.80 -11.60
CA ALA A 201 9.12 42.51 -11.91
C ALA A 201 8.79 42.54 -13.41
N LYS A 202 9.76 42.32 -14.30
CA LYS A 202 9.57 42.32 -15.76
C LYS A 202 9.10 40.98 -16.32
N ASN A 203 9.40 39.87 -15.65
CA ASN A 203 8.96 38.53 -16.04
C ASN A 203 8.63 37.72 -14.77
N PRO A 204 7.39 37.81 -14.27
CA PRO A 204 7.03 37.17 -13.03
C PRO A 204 6.85 35.66 -13.22
N ASP A 205 7.35 34.88 -12.27
CA ASP A 205 7.24 33.42 -12.33
C ASP A 205 5.77 33.00 -12.33
N THR A 206 5.38 32.25 -13.35
CA THR A 206 4.02 31.71 -13.53
C THR A 206 3.87 30.34 -12.88
N GLU A 207 4.96 29.73 -12.45
CA GLU A 207 5.02 28.40 -11.87
C GLU A 207 5.89 28.41 -10.61
N LEU A 208 5.46 27.67 -9.59
CA LEU A 208 6.19 27.49 -8.35
C LEU A 208 6.84 26.10 -8.32
N SER A 209 8.17 26.05 -8.37
CA SER A 209 8.93 24.80 -8.27
C SER A 209 9.29 24.50 -6.81
N ILE A 210 8.93 23.30 -6.34
CA ILE A 210 9.26 22.84 -5.00
C ILE A 210 10.52 21.96 -5.07
N PRO A 211 11.63 22.37 -4.44
CA PRO A 211 12.88 21.64 -4.54
C PRO A 211 12.88 20.41 -3.64
N GLY A 212 13.53 19.36 -4.12
CA GLY A 212 13.78 18.12 -3.39
C GLY A 212 12.96 16.94 -3.88
N VAL A 213 13.07 15.84 -3.14
CA VAL A 213 12.37 14.59 -3.40
C VAL A 213 11.66 14.19 -2.11
N VAL A 214 10.38 13.86 -2.22
CA VAL A 214 9.61 13.29 -1.12
C VAL A 214 9.68 11.78 -1.25
N VAL A 215 10.18 11.12 -0.20
CA VAL A 215 10.35 9.67 -0.17
C VAL A 215 9.45 9.09 0.92
N LEU A 216 8.64 8.11 0.55
CA LEU A 216 7.86 7.30 1.46
C LEU A 216 8.40 5.87 1.38
N ASN A 217 8.77 5.29 2.52
CA ASN A 217 9.38 3.96 2.58
C ASN A 217 8.34 2.94 3.04
N ASP A 218 8.64 1.65 2.89
CA ASP A 218 7.83 0.57 3.44
C ASP A 218 6.36 0.57 2.97
N ILE A 219 6.10 1.06 1.76
CA ILE A 219 4.75 1.16 1.20
C ILE A 219 4.37 -0.13 0.50
N TYR A 220 3.14 -0.58 0.73
CA TYR A 220 2.56 -1.74 0.05
C TYR A 220 2.05 -1.44 -1.36
N SER A 221 1.96 -2.46 -2.23
CA SER A 221 1.49 -2.32 -3.61
C SER A 221 0.05 -1.77 -3.79
N ASP A 222 -0.80 -1.89 -2.77
CA ASP A 222 -2.17 -1.38 -2.70
C ASP A 222 -2.28 0.05 -2.17
N PHE A 223 -1.17 0.80 -2.18
CA PHE A 223 -1.15 2.13 -1.58
C PHE A 223 -2.13 3.11 -2.22
N THR A 224 -2.62 3.99 -1.36
CA THR A 224 -3.35 5.19 -1.74
C THR A 224 -2.64 6.38 -1.14
N VAL A 225 -2.02 7.19 -1.99
CA VAL A 225 -1.28 8.38 -1.56
C VAL A 225 -2.18 9.59 -1.76
N THR A 226 -2.29 10.40 -0.71
CA THR A 226 -2.96 11.70 -0.74
C THR A 226 -1.90 12.79 -0.74
N PHE A 227 -1.93 13.63 -1.76
CA PHE A 227 -1.08 14.82 -1.88
C PHE A 227 -1.93 16.05 -1.63
N GLU A 228 -1.56 16.87 -0.66
CA GLU A 228 -2.30 18.07 -0.25
C GLU A 228 -1.40 19.30 -0.34
N VAL A 229 -1.95 20.41 -0.85
CA VAL A 229 -1.23 21.68 -0.95
C VAL A 229 -1.77 22.65 0.07
N TYR A 230 -0.89 23.25 0.86
CA TYR A 230 -1.21 24.24 1.87
C TYR A 230 -0.53 25.56 1.56
N CYS A 231 -1.23 26.67 1.82
CA CYS A 231 -0.70 28.01 1.67
C CYS A 231 -0.94 28.85 2.92
N LEU A 232 0.05 29.68 3.27
CA LEU A 232 -0.02 30.68 4.32
C LEU A 232 0.33 32.03 3.72
N GLN A 233 -0.51 33.03 3.93
CA GLN A 233 -0.24 34.38 3.43
C GLN A 233 0.99 34.98 4.12
N ALA A 234 1.95 35.47 3.33
CA ALA A 234 3.15 36.10 3.89
C ALA A 234 2.77 37.45 4.52
N GLN A 235 3.24 37.68 5.74
CA GLN A 235 3.08 38.96 6.43
C GLN A 235 4.39 39.77 6.34
N GLU A 236 4.26 41.08 6.52
CA GLU A 236 5.42 41.98 6.55
C GLU A 236 6.13 41.86 7.89
N GLU A 237 7.42 41.49 7.87
CA GLU A 237 8.28 41.61 9.04
C GLU A 237 8.30 43.06 9.49
N PHE A 238 7.85 43.31 10.72
CA PHE A 238 7.75 44.67 11.26
C PHE A 238 9.13 45.30 11.51
N LEU A 239 10.17 44.48 11.72
CA LEU A 239 11.52 44.93 12.05
C LEU A 239 12.60 44.18 11.25
N PRO A 240 13.59 44.87 10.68
CA PRO A 240 14.72 44.23 10.00
C PRO A 240 15.53 43.34 10.96
N HIS A 241 16.08 42.24 10.42
CA HIS A 241 16.88 41.24 11.15
C HIS A 241 17.98 41.84 12.06
N GLU A 242 18.63 42.94 11.65
CA GLU A 242 19.67 43.61 12.44
C GLU A 242 19.13 44.25 13.74
N VAL A 243 17.91 44.79 13.68
CA VAL A 243 17.21 45.39 14.84
C VAL A 243 16.64 44.29 15.73
N LYS A 244 16.10 43.23 15.12
CA LYS A 244 15.52 42.05 15.79
C LYS A 244 16.52 41.30 16.69
N TYR A 245 17.78 41.15 16.26
CA TYR A 245 18.81 40.43 17.01
C TYR A 245 19.83 41.33 17.71
N HIS A 246 19.59 42.65 17.75
CA HIS A 246 20.53 43.63 18.29
C HIS A 246 21.97 43.44 17.80
N ILE A 247 22.13 43.15 16.49
CA ILE A 247 23.45 42.92 15.89
C ILE A 247 24.13 44.29 15.78
N GLN A 248 24.89 44.67 16.82
CA GLN A 248 25.70 45.87 16.78
C GLN A 248 26.78 45.73 15.71
N LYS A 249 26.63 46.45 14.58
CA LYS A 249 27.76 46.76 13.69
C LYS A 249 28.75 47.63 14.47
N LYS A 250 29.68 47.00 15.20
CA LYS A 250 30.76 47.73 15.88
C LYS A 250 31.78 48.19 14.84
N SER A 251 31.57 49.37 14.27
CA SER A 251 32.70 50.19 13.82
C SER A 251 33.29 50.89 15.05
N GLY A 252 34.51 50.49 15.42
CA GLY A 252 35.48 51.24 16.23
C GLY A 252 34.99 52.00 17.47
N GLY A 253 35.26 51.47 18.67
CA GLY A 253 35.26 52.30 19.88
C GLY A 253 35.11 51.54 21.20
N LYS A 254 36.25 51.28 21.84
CA LYS A 254 36.48 51.00 23.28
C LYS A 254 35.59 49.96 23.97
N LEU A 255 36.22 48.84 24.32
CA LEU A 255 35.75 47.86 25.31
C LEU A 255 35.51 48.55 26.67
N VAL A 256 34.24 48.66 27.05
CA VAL A 256 33.83 48.81 28.46
C VAL A 256 32.89 47.65 28.76
N THR A 257 33.34 46.73 29.60
CA THR A 257 32.53 45.64 30.16
C THR A 257 31.45 46.24 31.07
N PRO A 258 30.14 46.02 30.82
CA PRO A 258 29.11 46.45 31.75
C PRO A 258 29.16 45.56 32.99
N LYS A 259 29.37 46.18 34.16
CA LYS A 259 29.20 45.54 35.45
C LYS A 259 27.77 44.98 35.57
N LYS A 260 27.67 43.75 36.08
CA LYS A 260 26.42 43.05 36.44
C LYS A 260 25.47 43.94 37.24
N GLY A 261 24.54 44.59 36.55
CA GLY A 261 23.25 45.00 37.11
C GLY A 261 22.25 43.91 36.77
N LYS A 262 21.59 43.34 37.78
CA LYS A 262 20.38 42.51 37.59
C LYS A 262 19.28 43.40 37.02
N GLN A 263 19.32 43.69 35.73
CA GLN A 263 18.11 44.01 34.99
C GLN A 263 17.58 42.67 34.52
N ASP A 264 16.56 42.21 35.24
CA ASP A 264 15.70 41.13 34.81
C ASP A 264 15.21 41.52 33.40
N SER A 265 15.73 40.86 32.37
CA SER A 265 15.26 41.03 30.99
C SER A 265 13.90 40.36 30.90
N ARG A 266 12.93 40.94 31.59
CA ARG A 266 11.54 40.58 31.49
C ARG A 266 11.12 41.11 30.13
N MET A 267 11.20 40.26 29.10
CA MET A 267 10.34 40.42 27.95
C MET A 267 8.93 40.47 28.53
N VAL A 268 8.41 41.69 28.72
CA VAL A 268 7.06 41.91 29.21
C VAL A 268 6.17 41.43 28.09
N MET A 269 5.71 40.19 28.21
CA MET A 269 4.75 39.61 27.27
C MET A 269 3.51 40.51 27.26
N PRO A 270 3.15 41.13 26.13
CA PRO A 270 1.84 41.72 25.99
C PRO A 270 0.81 40.59 26.16
N VAL A 271 -0.21 40.83 26.97
CA VAL A 271 -1.33 39.91 27.20
C VAL A 271 -2.21 39.86 25.96
N LYS A 272 -1.70 39.29 24.87
CA LYS A 272 -2.54 38.74 23.80
C LYS A 272 -2.63 37.24 24.06
N GLU A 273 -3.43 36.90 25.07
CA GLU A 273 -3.82 35.53 25.30
C GLU A 273 -4.63 35.02 24.11
N SER A 274 -4.45 33.75 23.77
CA SER A 274 -5.36 33.11 22.81
C SER A 274 -6.80 33.21 23.36
N PRO A 275 -7.83 33.30 22.50
CA PRO A 275 -9.23 33.36 22.96
C PRO A 275 -9.66 32.17 23.85
N ALA A 276 -8.88 31.08 23.87
CA ALA A 276 -9.13 29.87 24.65
C ALA A 276 -8.15 29.69 25.83
N GLY A 277 -7.36 30.71 26.18
CA GLY A 277 -6.46 30.74 27.34
C GLY A 277 -4.99 30.39 27.04
N PRO A 278 -4.10 30.46 28.06
CA PRO A 278 -2.65 30.32 27.91
C PRO A 278 -2.17 28.90 27.55
N GLN A 279 -3.01 27.88 27.78
CA GLN A 279 -2.73 26.47 27.45
C GLN A 279 -3.47 26.00 26.19
N ALA A 280 -4.12 26.90 25.45
CA ALA A 280 -4.88 26.51 24.29
C ALA A 280 -3.96 26.04 23.16
N VAL A 281 -4.22 24.83 22.69
CA VAL A 281 -3.60 24.28 21.49
C VAL A 281 -4.13 25.03 20.28
N ARG A 282 -3.22 25.59 19.47
CA ARG A 282 -3.59 26.32 18.24
C ARG A 282 -3.81 25.34 17.10
N THR A 283 -4.58 25.77 16.12
CA THR A 283 -4.59 25.18 14.78
C THR A 283 -3.67 26.00 13.89
N SER A 284 -2.96 25.34 12.97
CA SER A 284 -2.10 26.06 12.04
C SER A 284 -2.91 27.01 11.15
N SER A 285 -2.32 28.16 10.85
CA SER A 285 -2.88 29.17 9.95
C SER A 285 -2.76 28.79 8.47
N PHE A 286 -2.07 27.69 8.13
CA PHE A 286 -1.99 27.17 6.77
C PHE A 286 -3.37 26.70 6.29
N ALA A 287 -3.83 27.25 5.16
CA ALA A 287 -5.09 26.87 4.53
C ALA A 287 -4.84 25.84 3.41
N MET A 288 -5.67 24.80 3.34
CA MET A 288 -5.63 23.81 2.27
C MET A 288 -6.14 24.44 0.95
N MET A 289 -5.30 24.40 -0.08
CA MET A 289 -5.59 24.94 -1.42
C MET A 289 -6.01 23.87 -2.43
N GLY A 290 -5.95 22.60 -2.04
CA GLY A 290 -6.46 21.47 -2.80
C GLY A 290 -5.73 20.19 -2.47
N TYR A 291 -6.28 19.06 -2.94
CA TYR A 291 -5.66 17.75 -2.76
C TYR A 291 -5.86 16.86 -3.99
N MET A 292 -5.02 15.87 -4.14
CA MET A 292 -5.18 14.80 -5.13
C MET A 292 -4.90 13.46 -4.47
N VAL A 293 -5.52 12.40 -4.99
CA VAL A 293 -5.32 11.03 -4.51
C VAL A 293 -4.90 10.18 -5.69
N PHE A 294 -3.89 9.35 -5.50
CA PHE A 294 -3.41 8.45 -6.53
C PHE A 294 -2.92 7.12 -5.95
N SER A 295 -2.84 6.11 -6.83
CA SER A 295 -2.35 4.77 -6.54
C SER A 295 -1.30 4.36 -7.59
N VAL A 296 -0.80 3.13 -7.46
CA VAL A 296 0.17 2.53 -8.39
C VAL A 296 -0.21 2.67 -9.87
N GLN A 297 -1.49 2.68 -10.21
CA GLN A 297 -1.96 2.71 -11.60
C GLN A 297 -1.59 4.00 -12.35
N ALA A 298 -1.27 5.07 -11.62
CA ALA A 298 -1.10 6.39 -12.20
C ALA A 298 0.35 6.90 -12.12
N ILE A 299 1.34 6.02 -11.93
CA ILE A 299 2.77 6.35 -11.88
C ILE A 299 3.28 7.06 -13.16
N ASN A 300 2.74 6.69 -14.32
CA ASN A 300 3.13 7.28 -15.60
C ASN A 300 2.52 8.69 -15.84
N LYS A 301 1.58 9.13 -14.99
CA LYS A 301 0.92 10.42 -15.12
C LYS A 301 1.78 11.51 -14.49
N LYS A 302 2.10 12.54 -15.28
CA LYS A 302 2.93 13.68 -14.84
C LYS A 302 2.09 14.87 -14.35
N VAL A 303 0.95 15.13 -14.99
CA VAL A 303 0.11 16.29 -14.71
C VAL A 303 -1.17 15.85 -14.02
N TRP A 304 -1.51 16.50 -12.92
CA TRP A 304 -2.60 16.17 -12.02
C TRP A 304 -3.49 17.38 -11.79
N THR A 305 -4.77 17.13 -11.52
CA THR A 305 -5.74 18.18 -11.16
C THR A 305 -5.99 18.11 -9.67
N LEU A 306 -5.92 19.25 -8.99
CA LEU A 306 -6.24 19.40 -7.58
C LEU A 306 -7.75 19.45 -7.40
N ASN A 307 -8.25 18.62 -6.49
CA ASN A 307 -9.62 18.64 -6.04
C ASN A 307 -9.80 19.72 -4.98
N ASN A 308 -11.01 20.27 -4.94
CA ASN A 308 -11.47 21.19 -3.90
C ASN A 308 -10.64 22.49 -3.79
N THR A 309 -10.12 22.98 -4.93
CA THR A 309 -9.35 24.22 -4.97
C THR A 309 -10.26 25.45 -4.74
N PRO A 310 -10.02 26.24 -3.68
CA PRO A 310 -10.83 27.43 -3.41
C PRO A 310 -10.74 28.46 -4.56
N PRO A 311 -11.81 29.21 -4.86
CA PRO A 311 -11.78 30.25 -5.90
C PRO A 311 -10.68 31.30 -5.67
N MET A 312 -10.43 31.65 -4.41
CA MET A 312 -9.39 32.59 -3.97
C MET A 312 -7.96 32.00 -3.97
N SER A 313 -7.80 30.71 -4.26
CA SER A 313 -6.49 30.05 -4.27
C SER A 313 -5.54 30.72 -5.29
N PRO A 314 -4.24 30.89 -4.96
CA PRO A 314 -3.23 31.38 -5.89
C PRO A 314 -2.90 30.37 -7.01
N LEU A 315 -3.28 29.11 -6.84
CA LEU A 315 -2.94 28.01 -7.75
C LEU A 315 -3.94 27.91 -8.91
N GLU A 316 -3.45 27.52 -10.09
CA GLU A 316 -4.30 27.26 -11.27
C GLU A 316 -5.24 26.06 -11.06
N GLY A 317 -4.85 25.13 -10.19
CA GLY A 317 -5.60 23.89 -9.90
C GLY A 317 -4.97 22.65 -10.52
N THR A 318 -3.76 22.75 -11.05
CA THR A 318 -2.97 21.63 -11.55
C THR A 318 -1.66 21.48 -10.78
N VAL A 319 -1.07 20.29 -10.84
CA VAL A 319 0.26 19.97 -10.32
C VAL A 319 0.98 19.12 -11.36
N GLU A 320 2.20 19.49 -11.70
CA GLU A 320 3.13 18.59 -12.39
C GLU A 320 4.07 17.95 -11.36
N MET A 321 4.23 16.64 -11.42
CA MET A 321 5.20 15.91 -10.62
C MET A 321 5.63 14.62 -11.30
N ARG A 322 6.83 14.15 -11.02
CA ARG A 322 7.32 12.82 -11.41
C ARG A 322 7.23 11.88 -10.21
N ILE A 323 6.50 10.80 -10.40
CA ILE A 323 6.36 9.73 -9.41
C ILE A 323 7.20 8.54 -9.89
N SER A 324 8.04 8.02 -9.01
CA SER A 324 8.83 6.80 -9.23
C SER A 324 8.61 5.88 -8.04
N CYS A 325 8.34 4.60 -8.30
CA CYS A 325 8.14 3.61 -7.26
C CYS A 325 9.14 2.48 -7.49
N GLU A 326 9.96 2.22 -6.48
CA GLU A 326 10.94 1.15 -6.46
C GLU A 326 10.48 0.13 -5.44
N MET A 327 9.95 -1.01 -5.89
CA MET A 327 9.58 -2.08 -4.99
C MET A 327 10.75 -3.03 -4.85
N GLU A 328 11.20 -3.28 -3.61
CA GLU A 328 12.17 -4.33 -3.37
C GLU A 328 11.41 -5.65 -3.46
N VAL A 329 11.53 -6.34 -4.60
CA VAL A 329 10.96 -7.67 -4.79
C VAL A 329 11.73 -8.64 -3.89
N SER A 330 11.35 -8.69 -2.61
CA SER A 330 11.93 -9.52 -1.57
C SER A 330 11.39 -10.95 -1.59
N VAL A 331 10.75 -11.37 -2.68
CA VAL A 331 10.52 -12.79 -2.95
C VAL A 331 11.87 -13.48 -3.13
N GLU A 332 12.33 -14.05 -2.02
CA GLU A 332 13.43 -15.00 -1.97
C GLU A 332 12.87 -16.34 -1.47
N HIS A 333 13.04 -17.39 -2.25
CA HIS A 333 12.65 -18.74 -1.86
C HIS A 333 13.63 -19.78 -2.42
N ARG A 334 13.98 -20.76 -1.60
CA ARG A 334 14.95 -21.81 -1.93
C ARG A 334 14.36 -23.18 -1.66
N GLY A 335 14.66 -24.13 -2.51
CA GLY A 335 14.23 -25.51 -2.33
C GLY A 335 14.58 -26.39 -3.52
N PHE A 336 14.35 -27.69 -3.37
CA PHE A 336 14.50 -28.61 -4.49
C PHE A 336 13.26 -28.57 -5.38
N LEU A 337 13.50 -28.52 -6.69
CA LEU A 337 12.47 -28.74 -7.70
C LEU A 337 12.97 -29.80 -8.68
N THR A 338 12.10 -30.72 -9.05
CA THR A 338 12.37 -31.66 -10.12
C THR A 338 11.88 -31.05 -11.42
N MET A 339 12.80 -30.73 -12.32
CA MET A 339 12.52 -30.08 -13.60
C MET A 339 12.46 -31.09 -14.72
N PHE A 340 11.48 -30.94 -15.61
CA PHE A 340 11.37 -31.73 -16.82
C PHE A 340 12.27 -31.15 -17.91
N ASP A 341 12.97 -32.02 -18.63
CA ASP A 341 13.84 -31.68 -19.74
C ASP A 341 13.63 -32.66 -20.90
N ASP A 342 13.92 -32.20 -22.12
CA ASP A 342 13.87 -33.02 -23.32
C ASP A 342 15.29 -33.49 -23.67
N VAL A 343 15.54 -34.79 -23.46
CA VAL A 343 16.81 -35.43 -23.77
C VAL A 343 16.62 -36.29 -25.01
N SER A 344 16.92 -35.70 -26.18
CA SER A 344 16.89 -36.39 -27.48
C SER A 344 15.51 -36.99 -27.85
N GLY A 345 14.42 -36.27 -27.53
CA GLY A 345 13.05 -36.70 -27.79
C GLY A 345 12.44 -37.53 -26.66
N PHE A 346 13.18 -37.75 -25.57
CA PHE A 346 12.70 -38.44 -24.39
C PHE A 346 12.61 -37.48 -23.20
N GLY A 347 11.46 -37.51 -22.53
CA GLY A 347 11.26 -36.73 -21.33
C GLY A 347 12.05 -37.26 -20.13
N ALA A 348 12.90 -36.42 -19.55
CA ALA A 348 13.68 -36.74 -18.35
C ALA A 348 13.35 -35.77 -17.21
N TRP A 349 13.45 -36.24 -15.97
CA TRP A 349 13.22 -35.42 -14.77
C TRP A 349 14.52 -35.30 -13.97
N HIS A 350 14.95 -34.07 -13.74
CA HIS A 350 16.16 -33.76 -12.99
C HIS A 350 15.85 -32.97 -11.73
N ARG A 351 16.22 -33.51 -10.57
CA ARG A 351 16.14 -32.79 -9.29
C ARG A 351 17.23 -31.72 -9.24
N ARG A 352 16.85 -30.46 -9.06
CA ARG A 352 17.72 -29.28 -9.04
C ARG A 352 17.48 -28.45 -7.79
N TRP A 353 18.53 -27.88 -7.24
CA TRP A 353 18.43 -26.83 -6.22
C TRP A 353 17.99 -25.54 -6.90
N SER A 354 16.84 -24.99 -6.53
CA SER A 354 16.25 -23.81 -7.16
C SER A 354 16.19 -22.64 -6.19
N LEU A 355 16.56 -21.46 -6.66
CA LEU A 355 16.47 -20.18 -5.97
C LEU A 355 15.60 -19.25 -6.82
N LEU A 356 14.47 -18.84 -6.27
CA LEU A 356 13.74 -17.68 -6.75
C LEU A 356 14.27 -16.46 -6.01
N LYS A 357 14.81 -15.48 -6.75
CA LYS A 357 15.23 -14.19 -6.20
C LYS A 357 14.72 -13.07 -7.11
N GLY A 358 13.78 -12.28 -6.61
CA GLY A 358 13.13 -11.24 -7.39
C GLY A 358 12.33 -11.83 -8.56
N HIS A 359 12.74 -11.52 -9.80
CA HIS A 359 12.12 -12.02 -11.04
C HIS A 359 12.89 -13.19 -11.67
N LEU A 360 13.97 -13.66 -11.04
CA LEU A 360 14.85 -14.69 -11.59
C LEU A 360 14.69 -15.99 -10.80
N LEU A 361 14.38 -17.07 -11.50
CA LEU A 361 14.41 -18.43 -10.97
C LEU A 361 15.65 -19.15 -11.51
N SER A 362 16.70 -19.21 -10.69
CA SER A 362 17.98 -19.84 -11.02
C SER A 362 18.08 -21.22 -10.38
N TYR A 363 18.78 -22.15 -11.04
CA TYR A 363 18.93 -23.50 -10.49
C TYR A 363 20.31 -24.13 -10.68
N TRP A 364 20.68 -24.99 -9.74
CA TRP A 364 21.95 -25.73 -9.66
C TRP A 364 21.72 -27.22 -9.44
N LYS A 365 22.80 -28.00 -9.48
CA LYS A 365 22.73 -29.43 -9.16
C LYS A 365 22.60 -29.66 -7.65
N TYR A 366 23.37 -28.93 -6.85
CA TYR A 366 23.37 -29.05 -5.39
C TYR A 366 23.32 -27.68 -4.70
N PRO A 367 22.89 -27.61 -3.43
CA PRO A 367 22.85 -26.35 -2.67
C PRO A 367 24.22 -25.67 -2.53
N ASP A 368 25.29 -26.46 -2.38
CA ASP A 368 26.65 -25.94 -2.20
C ASP A 368 27.17 -25.19 -3.44
N ASP A 369 26.62 -25.49 -4.62
CA ASP A 369 27.03 -24.87 -5.88
C ASP A 369 26.54 -23.42 -5.97
N GLU A 370 25.49 -23.04 -5.24
CA GLU A 370 24.88 -21.69 -5.25
C GLU A 370 25.93 -20.58 -5.02
N LYS A 371 26.92 -20.84 -4.16
CA LYS A 371 27.96 -19.87 -3.80
C LYS A 371 29.28 -20.06 -4.55
N LYS A 372 29.43 -21.17 -5.26
CA LYS A 372 30.71 -21.60 -5.87
C LYS A 372 30.71 -21.46 -7.38
N MET A 373 29.56 -21.64 -8.02
CA MET A 373 29.44 -21.73 -9.47
C MET A 373 28.22 -20.96 -9.98
N PRO A 374 28.26 -20.48 -11.24
CA PRO A 374 27.07 -19.92 -11.87
C PRO A 374 25.94 -20.97 -11.97
N PRO A 375 24.67 -20.53 -12.01
CA PRO A 375 23.54 -21.44 -12.19
C PRO A 375 23.61 -22.16 -13.53
N ILE A 376 23.00 -23.34 -13.59
CA ILE A 376 22.89 -24.14 -14.82
C ILE A 376 22.10 -23.36 -15.87
N ASP A 377 20.98 -22.76 -15.46
CA ASP A 377 20.22 -21.80 -16.25
C ASP A 377 19.42 -20.89 -15.31
N THR A 378 18.85 -19.83 -15.87
CA THR A 378 17.97 -18.89 -15.16
C THR A 378 16.72 -18.59 -15.98
N ILE A 379 15.57 -18.83 -15.35
CA ILE A 379 14.26 -18.52 -15.92
C ILE A 379 13.87 -17.10 -15.50
N ASP A 380 13.83 -16.19 -16.47
CA ASP A 380 13.38 -14.82 -16.26
C ASP A 380 11.85 -14.73 -16.35
N LEU A 381 11.21 -14.39 -15.22
CA LEU A 381 9.76 -14.26 -15.10
C LEU A 381 9.19 -13.03 -15.84
N LYS A 382 10.02 -12.06 -16.28
CA LYS A 382 9.57 -10.93 -17.12
C LYS A 382 9.03 -11.38 -18.46
N ASN A 383 9.60 -12.46 -19.00
CA ASN A 383 9.22 -13.02 -20.30
C ASN A 383 8.14 -14.10 -20.16
N CYS A 384 7.53 -14.23 -18.98
CA CYS A 384 6.53 -15.24 -18.67
C CYS A 384 5.12 -14.83 -19.14
N ILE A 385 4.50 -15.69 -19.95
CA ILE A 385 3.12 -15.54 -20.43
C ILE A 385 2.09 -16.12 -19.48
N THR A 386 2.50 -17.03 -18.58
CA THR A 386 1.61 -17.68 -17.61
C THR A 386 1.01 -16.67 -16.64
N LYS A 387 -0.29 -16.43 -16.70
CA LYS A 387 -0.97 -15.42 -15.86
C LYS A 387 -0.85 -15.75 -14.37
N GLU A 388 -1.11 -16.99 -14.01
CA GLU A 388 -1.05 -17.50 -12.66
C GLU A 388 -0.52 -18.93 -12.72
N VAL A 389 0.48 -19.20 -11.90
CA VAL A 389 1.10 -20.51 -11.73
C VAL A 389 0.29 -21.31 -10.72
N GLY A 390 -0.09 -22.51 -11.12
CA GLY A 390 -0.89 -23.42 -10.30
C GLY A 390 -0.61 -24.87 -10.66
N PRO A 391 -1.37 -25.81 -10.06
CA PRO A 391 -1.25 -27.22 -10.42
C PRO A 391 -1.56 -27.43 -11.89
N VAL A 392 -0.71 -28.17 -12.59
CA VAL A 392 -0.94 -28.54 -13.98
C VAL A 392 -1.99 -29.65 -14.10
N SER A 393 -2.80 -29.65 -15.16
CA SER A 393 -3.75 -30.74 -15.43
C SER A 393 -3.00 -32.07 -15.63
N ARG A 394 -3.64 -33.17 -15.22
CA ARG A 394 -3.11 -34.52 -15.42
C ARG A 394 -3.00 -34.91 -16.90
N ASP A 395 -3.76 -34.25 -17.77
CA ASP A 395 -3.67 -34.44 -19.23
C ASP A 395 -2.35 -33.90 -19.80
N VAL A 396 -1.74 -32.93 -19.11
CA VAL A 396 -0.46 -32.33 -19.50
C VAL A 396 0.71 -33.05 -18.81
N CYS A 397 0.56 -33.38 -17.53
CA CYS A 397 1.59 -34.09 -16.78
C CYS A 397 1.00 -35.01 -15.71
N ALA A 398 1.35 -36.30 -15.77
CA ALA A 398 0.94 -37.29 -14.77
C ALA A 398 1.70 -37.17 -13.43
N ARG A 399 2.85 -36.47 -13.41
CA ARG A 399 3.69 -36.35 -12.21
C ARG A 399 2.99 -35.50 -11.14
N MET A 400 2.94 -36.02 -9.92
CA MET A 400 2.33 -35.30 -8.80
C MET A 400 3.08 -34.01 -8.48
N HIS A 401 2.35 -33.07 -7.89
CA HIS A 401 2.88 -31.80 -7.39
C HIS A 401 3.57 -30.93 -8.46
N THR A 402 3.17 -31.10 -9.72
CA THR A 402 3.75 -30.37 -10.86
C THR A 402 3.00 -29.07 -11.14
N PHE A 403 3.74 -28.03 -11.46
CA PHE A 403 3.26 -26.75 -11.99
C PHE A 403 4.01 -26.40 -13.28
N LEU A 404 3.40 -25.52 -14.08
CA LEU A 404 3.90 -25.14 -15.41
C LEU A 404 4.16 -23.64 -15.45
N ILE A 405 5.32 -23.26 -15.98
CA ILE A 405 5.67 -21.88 -16.34
C ILE A 405 5.97 -21.84 -17.83
N GLU A 406 5.29 -20.95 -18.55
CA GLU A 406 5.49 -20.74 -19.98
C GLU A 406 6.10 -19.36 -20.21
N ARG A 407 7.17 -19.32 -21.01
CA ARG A 407 7.84 -18.08 -21.42
C ARG A 407 7.83 -17.95 -22.94
N GLU A 408 7.75 -16.73 -23.40
CA GLU A 408 7.73 -16.40 -24.83
C GLU A 408 9.00 -15.63 -25.19
N ARG A 409 9.62 -16.00 -26.32
CA ARG A 409 10.70 -15.23 -26.92
C ARG A 409 10.62 -15.26 -28.45
N ALA A 410 11.32 -14.35 -29.10
CA ALA A 410 11.50 -14.39 -30.55
C ALA A 410 12.20 -15.68 -30.97
N ILE A 411 11.86 -16.15 -32.18
CA ILE A 411 12.43 -17.37 -32.75
C ILE A 411 13.95 -17.23 -32.91
N SER A 412 14.68 -18.25 -32.47
CA SER A 412 16.11 -18.39 -32.69
C SER A 412 16.35 -19.42 -33.81
N PRO A 413 17.39 -19.27 -34.65
CA PRO A 413 17.67 -20.20 -35.75
C PRO A 413 17.93 -21.66 -35.29
N ASN A 414 18.17 -21.88 -34.00
CA ASN A 414 18.38 -23.22 -33.44
C ASN A 414 17.12 -23.80 -32.76
N ASP A 415 15.98 -23.10 -32.81
CA ASP A 415 14.75 -23.56 -32.20
C ASP A 415 14.11 -24.66 -33.05
N LYS A 416 13.85 -25.79 -32.41
CA LYS A 416 13.13 -26.92 -32.99
C LYS A 416 12.05 -27.32 -32.00
N ASP A 417 10.91 -27.76 -32.53
CA ASP A 417 9.84 -28.29 -31.71
C ASP A 417 10.35 -29.49 -30.90
N SER A 418 10.07 -29.46 -29.60
CA SER A 418 10.51 -30.43 -28.62
C SER A 418 9.40 -30.60 -27.56
N LEU A 419 9.58 -31.52 -26.61
CA LEU A 419 8.60 -31.71 -25.55
C LEU A 419 8.43 -30.47 -24.64
N VAL A 420 9.42 -29.57 -24.65
CA VAL A 420 9.45 -28.34 -23.85
C VAL A 420 9.49 -27.06 -24.69
N ILE A 421 9.66 -27.15 -26.02
CA ILE A 421 9.73 -26.00 -26.93
C ILE A 421 8.63 -26.12 -27.99
N ILE A 422 7.82 -25.08 -28.14
CA ILE A 422 6.78 -24.98 -29.15
C ILE A 422 7.03 -23.75 -30.01
N CYS A 423 7.34 -23.96 -31.28
CA CYS A 423 7.52 -22.90 -32.27
C CYS A 423 6.17 -22.56 -32.88
N LYS A 424 5.74 -21.31 -32.74
CA LYS A 424 4.46 -20.81 -33.26
C LYS A 424 4.71 -19.55 -34.10
N GLY A 425 4.90 -19.75 -35.39
CA GLY A 425 5.13 -18.64 -36.33
C GLY A 425 6.45 -17.93 -36.05
N ASP A 426 6.37 -16.66 -35.64
CA ASP A 426 7.49 -15.78 -35.30
C ASP A 426 7.97 -15.92 -33.84
N LYS A 427 7.30 -16.76 -33.03
CA LYS A 427 7.50 -16.87 -31.60
C LYS A 427 7.82 -18.29 -31.16
N THR A 428 8.66 -18.41 -30.14
CA THR A 428 8.99 -19.68 -29.48
C THR A 428 8.47 -19.64 -28.04
N ILE A 429 7.62 -20.61 -27.69
CA ILE A 429 7.11 -20.82 -26.34
C ILE A 429 7.95 -21.91 -25.68
N ILE A 430 8.55 -21.60 -24.54
CA ILE A 430 9.29 -22.59 -23.73
C ILE A 430 8.45 -22.94 -22.51
N ARG A 431 8.20 -24.22 -22.32
CA ARG A 431 7.44 -24.82 -21.22
C ARG A 431 8.38 -25.39 -20.18
N HIS A 432 8.35 -24.82 -18.99
CA HIS A 432 9.06 -25.34 -17.83
C HIS A 432 8.07 -26.07 -16.92
N LEU A 433 8.16 -27.40 -16.89
CA LEU A 433 7.43 -28.22 -15.93
C LEU A 433 8.32 -28.46 -14.71
N LEU A 434 7.84 -28.03 -13.53
CA LEU A 434 8.55 -28.16 -12.27
C LEU A 434 7.67 -28.90 -11.25
N SER A 435 8.25 -29.88 -10.56
CA SER A 435 7.57 -30.72 -9.57
C SER A 435 8.25 -30.59 -8.22
N ALA A 436 7.48 -30.22 -7.20
CA ALA A 436 7.94 -30.19 -5.80
C ALA A 436 7.86 -31.57 -5.15
N ASP A 437 8.57 -31.79 -4.04
CA ASP A 437 8.55 -33.09 -3.35
C ASP A 437 7.23 -33.31 -2.63
N THR A 438 6.60 -32.25 -2.12
CA THR A 438 5.33 -32.30 -1.38
C THR A 438 4.27 -31.38 -1.97
N LYS A 439 3.01 -31.59 -1.57
CA LYS A 439 1.89 -30.72 -1.96
C LYS A 439 2.06 -29.32 -1.38
N GLU A 440 2.52 -29.26 -0.14
CA GLU A 440 2.73 -28.04 0.64
C GLU A 440 3.82 -27.19 0.00
N GLU A 441 4.97 -27.79 -0.34
CA GLU A 441 6.03 -27.11 -1.08
C GLU A 441 5.56 -26.59 -2.44
N ARG A 442 4.77 -27.38 -3.20
CA ARG A 442 4.22 -26.90 -4.47
C ARG A 442 3.37 -25.66 -4.27
N ILE A 443 2.51 -25.64 -3.25
CA ILE A 443 1.64 -24.49 -2.95
C ILE A 443 2.51 -23.28 -2.62
N GLU A 444 3.55 -23.44 -1.79
CA GLU A 444 4.47 -22.37 -1.45
C GLU A 444 5.22 -21.83 -2.68
N TRP A 445 5.78 -22.72 -3.51
CA TRP A 445 6.43 -22.34 -4.77
C TRP A 445 5.49 -21.56 -5.70
N CYS A 446 4.25 -22.05 -5.89
CA CYS A 446 3.27 -21.36 -6.73
C CYS A 446 2.94 -19.97 -6.17
N GLN A 447 2.74 -19.84 -4.86
CA GLN A 447 2.47 -18.55 -4.21
C GLN A 447 3.63 -17.56 -4.39
N LYS A 448 4.88 -18.00 -4.15
CA LYS A 448 6.07 -17.16 -4.30
C LYS A 448 6.29 -16.74 -5.75
N ILE A 449 6.16 -17.66 -6.70
CA ILE A 449 6.29 -17.34 -8.13
C ILE A 449 5.16 -16.41 -8.60
N ASN A 450 3.93 -16.61 -8.13
CA ASN A 450 2.82 -15.70 -8.43
C ASN A 450 3.06 -14.29 -7.87
N ALA A 451 3.58 -14.18 -6.65
CA ALA A 451 3.97 -12.90 -6.09
C ALA A 451 5.02 -12.20 -6.96
N ALA A 452 6.06 -12.93 -7.40
CA ALA A 452 7.08 -12.42 -8.30
C ALA A 452 6.53 -12.03 -9.70
N LEU A 453 5.59 -12.80 -10.26
CA LEU A 453 4.94 -12.50 -11.53
C LEU A 453 4.06 -11.25 -11.45
N ILE A 454 3.28 -11.10 -10.37
CA ILE A 454 2.45 -9.92 -10.14
C ILE A 454 3.34 -8.70 -9.97
N ALA A 455 4.40 -8.78 -9.15
CA ALA A 455 5.37 -7.71 -9.00
C ALA A 455 5.97 -7.34 -10.37
N THR A 456 6.43 -8.32 -11.14
CA THR A 456 7.02 -8.06 -12.45
C THR A 456 6.05 -7.38 -13.42
N ARG A 457 4.75 -7.67 -13.37
CA ARG A 457 3.74 -7.09 -14.27
C ARG A 457 3.19 -5.74 -13.83
N MET A 458 3.06 -5.51 -12.54
CA MET A 458 2.59 -4.22 -12.00
C MET A 458 3.63 -3.12 -12.25
N TRP A 459 4.91 -3.49 -12.31
CA TRP A 459 6.03 -2.54 -12.34
C TRP A 459 6.86 -2.61 -13.62
N GLY A 460 6.81 -3.73 -14.35
CA GLY A 460 7.47 -3.88 -15.64
C GLY A 460 6.70 -3.16 -16.73
N ASN A 461 7.26 -2.06 -17.22
CA ASN A 461 6.84 -1.47 -18.50
C ASN A 461 6.79 -2.59 -19.55
N ARG A 462 5.59 -3.00 -19.95
CA ARG A 462 5.41 -3.52 -21.30
C ARG A 462 5.75 -2.35 -22.21
N LYS A 463 6.98 -2.36 -22.73
CA LYS A 463 7.33 -1.55 -23.89
C LYS A 463 6.43 -1.92 -25.05
#